data_AF-A0A351XIZ6-F1
#
_entry.id   AF-A0A351XIZ6-F1
#
_cell.length_a   1.000
_cell.length_b   1.000
_cell.length_c   1.000
_cell.angle_alpha   90.00
_cell.angle_beta   90.00
_cell.angle_gamma   90.00
#
_symmetry.space_group_name_H-M   'P 1'
#
loop_
_entity.id
_entity.type
_entity.pdbx_description
1 polymer ?
#
loop_
_entity_poly.entity_id
_entity_poly.type
_entity_poly.pdbx_seq_one_letter_code
_entity_poly.pdbx_strand_id
1 'polypeptide(L)'
;MIYNMLQYNYTESIGASGAIFGIMGSLLCILLIRHRQADKIDLQRVIFMAFLSLYGGFTSQGVDNAAHIGGFLGGLFITFILFGINSNSGRKAGTNQ
;
A
#
# COMPACT_ATOMS: atom_id res chain seq x y z
N MET A 1 -5.12 -2.22 31.67
CA MET A 1 -4.46 -3.42 31.10
C MET A 1 -5.23 -4.72 31.37
N ILE A 2 -5.87 -4.89 32.53
CA ILE A 2 -6.60 -6.13 32.90
C ILE A 2 -7.94 -6.32 32.16
N TYR A 3 -8.66 -5.23 31.86
CA TYR A 3 -9.98 -5.30 31.21
C TYR A 3 -9.97 -5.96 29.82
N ASN A 4 -8.90 -5.76 29.03
CA ASN A 4 -8.78 -6.34 27.69
C ASN A 4 -8.44 -7.84 27.69
N MET A 5 -7.89 -8.38 28.80
CA MET A 5 -7.53 -9.80 28.93
C MET A 5 -8.71 -10.68 29.36
N LEU A 6 -9.72 -10.09 29.99
CA LEU A 6 -10.93 -10.81 30.45
C LEU A 6 -11.96 -10.99 29.33
N GLN A 7 -11.91 -10.11 28.33
CA GLN A 7 -12.64 -10.26 27.09
C GLN A 7 -11.78 -11.12 26.16
N TYR A 8 -12.16 -12.38 26.00
CA TYR A 8 -11.62 -13.39 25.07
C TYR A 8 -11.79 -12.98 23.59
N ASN A 9 -11.66 -11.68 23.29
CA ASN A 9 -11.70 -11.08 21.97
C ASN A 9 -10.27 -11.06 21.42
N TYR A 10 -9.80 -12.23 20.99
CA TYR A 10 -8.64 -12.37 20.11
C TYR A 10 -8.97 -11.87 18.71
N THR A 11 -9.53 -10.67 18.61
CA THR A 11 -9.50 -9.90 17.37
C THR A 11 -8.10 -9.31 17.26
N GLU A 12 -7.13 -10.20 17.21
CA GLU A 12 -5.76 -9.91 16.84
C GLU A 12 -5.84 -9.10 15.54
N SER A 13 -5.10 -8.00 15.46
CA SER A 13 -5.09 -7.07 14.31
C SER A 13 -4.47 -7.67 13.03
N ILE A 14 -4.61 -8.98 12.83
CA ILE A 14 -4.15 -9.81 11.71
C ILE A 14 -4.55 -9.20 10.35
N GLY A 15 -5.65 -8.42 10.30
CA GLY A 15 -6.08 -7.72 9.09
C GLY A 15 -5.68 -6.23 8.99
N ALA A 16 -5.43 -5.55 10.11
CA ALA A 16 -5.12 -4.11 10.11
C ALA A 16 -3.75 -3.84 9.48
N SER A 17 -2.80 -4.74 9.74
CA SER A 17 -1.47 -4.69 9.13
C SER A 17 -1.54 -4.81 7.61
N GLY A 18 -2.35 -5.74 7.06
CA GLY A 18 -2.58 -5.88 5.62
C GLY A 18 -3.09 -4.60 4.95
N ALA A 19 -3.95 -3.83 5.63
CA ALA A 19 -4.43 -2.54 5.13
C ALA A 19 -3.31 -1.49 5.05
N ILE A 20 -2.41 -1.44 6.04
CA ILE A 20 -1.23 -0.55 6.02
C ILE A 20 -0.34 -0.90 4.83
N PHE A 21 -0.09 -2.20 4.60
CA PHE A 21 0.67 -2.66 3.44
C PHE A 21 -0.02 -2.28 2.12
N GLY A 22 -1.35 -2.32 2.04
CA GLY A 22 -2.09 -1.85 0.86
C GLY A 22 -1.96 -0.36 0.59
N ILE A 23 -1.97 0.47 1.62
CA ILE A 23 -1.70 1.92 1.46
C ILE A 23 -0.25 2.14 0.99
N MET A 24 0.71 1.41 1.55
CA MET A 24 2.12 1.47 1.12
C MET A 24 2.31 1.06 -0.34
N GLY A 25 1.65 -0.02 -0.79
CA GLY A 25 1.66 -0.44 -2.19
C GLY A 25 1.01 0.57 -3.14
N SER A 26 -0.07 1.21 -2.70
CA SER A 26 -0.75 2.28 -3.44
C SER A 26 0.14 3.52 -3.59
N LEU A 27 0.78 3.95 -2.50
CA LEU A 27 1.69 5.10 -2.50
C LEU A 27 2.89 4.85 -3.41
N LEU A 28 3.48 3.65 -3.35
CA LEU A 28 4.56 3.26 -4.24
C LEU A 28 4.13 3.31 -5.71
N CYS A 29 2.94 2.80 -6.04
CA CYS A 29 2.40 2.84 -7.39
C CYS A 29 2.24 4.29 -7.90
N ILE A 30 1.67 5.18 -7.09
CA ILE A 30 1.51 6.61 -7.44
C ILE A 30 2.87 7.24 -7.70
N LEU A 31 3.87 6.98 -6.85
CA LEU A 31 5.20 7.55 -7.00
C LEU A 31 5.93 7.03 -8.23
N LEU A 32 5.76 5.75 -8.56
CA LEU A 32 6.30 5.17 -9.80
C LEU A 32 5.67 5.80 -11.04
N ILE A 33 4.36 6.02 -11.03
CA ILE A 33 3.66 6.64 -12.16
C ILE A 33 4.01 8.13 -12.29
N ARG A 34 4.09 8.85 -11.15
CA ARG A 34 4.44 10.27 -11.08
C ARG A 34 5.93 10.53 -10.90
N HIS A 35 6.79 9.56 -11.20
CA HIS A 35 8.25 9.65 -10.98
C HIS A 35 8.89 10.90 -11.62
N ARG A 36 8.32 11.47 -12.69
CA ARG A 36 8.81 12.72 -13.29
C ARG A 36 8.55 13.98 -12.47
N GLN A 37 7.61 13.95 -11.53
CA GLN A 37 7.23 15.07 -10.66
C GLN A 37 7.65 14.84 -9.20
N ALA A 38 7.93 13.59 -8.82
CA ALA A 38 8.39 13.24 -7.48
C ALA A 38 9.90 13.48 -7.33
N ASP A 39 10.31 14.04 -6.20
CA ASP A 39 11.72 14.16 -5.87
C ASP A 39 12.35 12.76 -5.72
N LYS A 40 13.54 12.59 -6.31
CA LYS A 40 14.27 11.30 -6.27
C LYS A 40 14.49 10.80 -4.83
N ILE A 41 14.67 11.73 -3.90
CA ILE A 41 14.87 11.46 -2.47
C ILE A 41 13.59 10.89 -1.83
N ASP A 42 12.42 11.37 -2.26
CA ASP A 42 11.14 10.97 -1.70
C ASP A 42 10.78 9.53 -2.14
N LEU A 43 11.07 9.21 -3.41
CA LEU A 43 10.94 7.85 -3.94
C LEU A 43 11.85 6.84 -3.23
N GLN A 44 13.12 7.18 -3.03
CA GLN A 44 14.04 6.29 -2.33
C GLN A 44 13.58 6.02 -0.90
N ARG A 45 13.04 7.03 -0.19
CA ARG A 45 12.49 6.87 1.16
C ARG A 45 11.28 5.95 1.20
N VAL A 46 10.32 6.14 0.29
CA VAL A 46 9.11 5.31 0.23
C VAL A 46 9.45 3.86 -0.13
N ILE A 47 10.36 3.65 -1.10
CA ILE A 47 10.86 2.30 -1.46
C ILE A 47 11.56 1.66 -0.27
N PHE A 48 12.44 2.40 0.42
CA PHE A 48 13.17 1.89 1.57
C PHE A 48 12.23 1.55 2.74
N MET A 49 11.22 2.38 2.99
CA MET A 49 10.20 2.14 4.00
C MET A 49 9.32 0.92 3.65
N ALA A 50 8.92 0.78 2.38
CA ALA A 50 8.19 -0.39 1.90
C ALA A 50 9.02 -1.67 2.05
N PHE A 51 10.31 -1.62 1.71
CA PHE A 51 11.24 -2.74 1.86
C PHE A 51 11.41 -3.16 3.32
N LEU A 52 11.67 -2.20 4.23
CA LEU A 52 11.77 -2.45 5.66
C LEU A 52 10.47 -3.02 6.24
N SER A 53 9.33 -2.49 5.81
CA SER A 53 8.01 -2.96 6.25
C SER A 53 7.78 -4.40 5.80
N LEU A 54 8.08 -4.73 4.53
CA LEU A 54 7.97 -6.10 4.01
C LEU A 54 8.93 -7.05 4.74
N TYR A 55 10.18 -6.63 4.94
CA TYR A 55 11.20 -7.40 5.66
C TYR A 55 10.79 -7.69 7.12
N GLY A 56 10.27 -6.70 7.83
CA GLY A 56 9.72 -6.88 9.18
C GLY A 56 8.50 -7.80 9.20
N GLY A 57 7.65 -7.72 8.16
CA GLY A 57 6.51 -8.62 7.95
C GLY A 57 6.94 -10.08 7.88
N PHE A 58 7.93 -10.41 7.03
CA PHE A 58 8.39 -11.78 6.75
C PHE A 58 8.77 -12.61 7.99
N THR A 59 9.08 -11.97 9.12
CA THR A 59 9.51 -12.67 10.34
C THR A 59 8.35 -13.32 11.12
N SER A 60 7.08 -13.01 10.82
CA SER A 60 5.92 -13.65 11.48
C SER A 60 5.37 -14.84 10.67
N GLN A 61 5.49 -16.06 11.18
CA GLN A 61 4.99 -17.28 10.52
C GLN A 61 3.52 -17.56 10.84
N GLY A 62 2.70 -17.88 9.82
CA GLY A 62 1.36 -18.47 10.01
C GLY A 62 0.32 -18.01 8.99
N VAL A 63 -0.02 -16.72 8.98
CA VAL A 63 -1.08 -16.12 8.13
C VAL A 63 -0.74 -14.66 7.77
N ASP A 64 0.03 -13.95 8.61
CA ASP A 64 0.33 -12.53 8.47
C ASP A 64 1.15 -12.19 7.21
N ASN A 65 2.08 -13.04 6.78
CA ASN A 65 2.88 -12.78 5.57
C ASN A 65 2.06 -12.72 4.28
N ALA A 66 1.10 -13.64 4.14
CA ALA A 66 0.20 -13.67 2.99
C ALA A 66 -0.75 -12.45 2.98
N ALA A 67 -1.23 -12.03 4.15
CA ALA A 67 -2.05 -10.82 4.30
C ALA A 67 -1.26 -9.54 3.98
N HIS A 68 0.00 -9.45 4.42
CA HIS A 68 0.88 -8.32 4.09
C HIS A 68 1.21 -8.23 2.60
N ILE A 69 1.65 -9.34 1.99
CA ILE A 69 1.98 -9.40 0.56
C ILE A 69 0.72 -9.16 -0.29
N GLY A 70 -0.39 -9.80 0.07
CA GLY A 70 -1.67 -9.63 -0.61
C GLY A 70 -2.20 -8.21 -0.50
N GLY A 71 -2.10 -7.59 0.68
CA GLY A 71 -2.45 -6.18 0.90
C GLY A 71 -1.60 -5.26 0.02
N PHE A 72 -0.28 -5.42 0.05
CA PHE A 72 0.65 -4.61 -0.75
C PHE A 72 0.40 -4.73 -2.25
N LEU A 73 0.32 -5.96 -2.78
CA LEU A 73 0.07 -6.20 -4.20
C LEU A 73 -1.33 -5.74 -4.61
N GLY A 74 -2.34 -5.94 -3.75
CA GLY A 74 -3.71 -5.49 -3.98
C GLY A 74 -3.80 -3.97 -4.08
N GLY A 75 -3.17 -3.24 -3.16
CA GLY A 75 -3.09 -1.78 -3.19
C GLY A 75 -2.36 -1.25 -4.44
N LEU A 76 -1.24 -1.89 -4.82
CA LEU A 76 -0.52 -1.58 -6.04
C LEU A 76 -1.41 -1.78 -7.28
N PHE A 77 -2.10 -2.92 -7.36
CA PHE A 77 -2.95 -3.27 -8.51
C PHE A 77 -4.18 -2.37 -8.64
N ILE A 78 -4.88 -2.11 -7.54
CA ILE A 78 -6.03 -1.19 -7.51
C ILE A 78 -5.61 0.20 -7.96
N THR A 79 -4.50 0.70 -7.44
CA THR A 79 -3.98 2.02 -7.80
C THR A 79 -3.54 2.09 -9.25
N PHE A 80 -2.88 1.03 -9.75
CA PHE A 80 -2.50 0.92 -11.15
C PHE A 80 -3.72 0.95 -12.08
N ILE A 81 -4.77 0.18 -11.77
CA ILE A 81 -6.04 0.20 -12.52
C ILE A 81 -6.65 1.59 -12.46
N LEU A 82 -6.76 2.19 -11.27
CA LEU A 82 -7.40 3.49 -11.09
C LEU A 82 -6.67 4.56 -11.91
N PHE A 83 -5.34 4.57 -11.89
CA PHE A 83 -4.54 5.51 -12.67
C PHE A 83 -4.57 5.21 -14.19
N GLY A 84 -4.61 3.94 -14.58
CA GLY A 84 -4.81 3.51 -15.97
C GLY A 84 -6.16 3.97 -16.53
N ILE A 85 -7.23 3.86 -15.73
CA ILE A 85 -8.56 4.40 -16.05
C ILE A 85 -8.51 5.93 -16.09
N ASN A 86 -7.86 6.58 -15.12
CA ASN A 86 -7.81 8.05 -15.03
C ASN A 86 -6.94 8.70 -16.13
N SER A 87 -5.96 7.97 -16.68
CA SER A 87 -5.18 8.39 -17.86
C SER A 87 -6.07 8.68 -19.08
N ASN A 88 -7.28 8.09 -19.14
CA ASN A 88 -8.25 8.34 -20.20
C ASN A 88 -9.14 9.58 -19.94
N SER A 89 -9.19 10.10 -18.72
CA SER A 89 -10.05 11.25 -18.35
C SER A 89 -9.35 12.60 -18.56
N GLY A 90 -8.01 12.63 -18.53
CA GLY A 90 -7.22 13.86 -18.75
C GLY A 90 -6.99 14.24 -20.22
N ARG A 91 -7.34 13.39 -21.19
CA ARG A 91 -7.17 13.68 -22.63
C ARG A 91 -8.39 14.34 -23.29
N LYS A 92 -9.54 14.41 -22.61
CA LYS A 92 -10.77 15.00 -23.17
C LYS A 92 -11.10 16.43 -22.72
N ALA A 93 -10.22 17.08 -21.97
CA ALA A 93 -10.40 18.47 -21.53
C ALA A 93 -9.41 19.45 -22.21
N GLY A 94 -8.98 19.17 -23.45
CA GLY A 94 -8.04 20.01 -24.20
C GLY A 94 -8.29 20.10 -25.71
N THR A 95 -9.45 19.66 -26.18
CA THR A 95 -9.91 19.98 -27.54
C THR A 95 -11.18 20.81 -27.39
N ASN A 96 -11.04 22.13 -27.37
CA ASN A 96 -11.93 23.08 -28.03
C ASN A 96 -11.40 24.51 -27.83
N GLN A 97 -10.96 25.07 -28.96
CA GLN A 97 -10.59 26.47 -29.25
C GLN A 97 -9.16 26.90 -28.97
#